data_AF-A0A7X6XGC3-F1
#
_entry.id   AF-A0A7X6XGC3-F1
#
_cell.length_a   1.000
_cell.length_b   1.000
_cell.length_c   1.000
_cell.angle_alpha   90.00
_cell.angle_beta   90.00
_cell.angle_gamma   90.00
#
_symmetry.space_group_name_H-M   'P 1'
#
loop_
_entity.id
_entity.type
_entity.pdbx_description
1 polymer ?
#
loop_
_entity_poly.entity_id
_entity_poly.type
_entity_poly.pdbx_seq_one_letter_code
_entity_poly.pdbx_strand_id
1 'polypeptide(L)'
;MRLYILLLILATFNLQGFSQTTKQEKPKLVVGIVVDQMRNDYIDRFWNKYGDDGFKRLVNDGYRFKNGHFNYVPTYTGPGHAS
;
A
#
# COMPACT_ATOMS: atom_id res chain seq x y z
N MET A 1 -49.28 22.38 1.77
CA MET A 1 -48.76 21.23 1.00
C MET A 1 -47.77 21.65 -0.09
N ARG A 2 -48.19 22.42 -1.11
CA ARG A 2 -47.32 22.83 -2.24
C ARG A 2 -46.07 23.63 -1.84
N LEU A 3 -46.15 24.51 -0.84
CA LEU A 3 -45.02 25.32 -0.36
C LEU A 3 -43.94 24.48 0.36
N TYR A 4 -44.35 23.49 1.16
CA TYR A 4 -43.42 22.59 1.88
C TYR A 4 -42.67 21.66 0.92
N ILE A 5 -43.33 21.22 -0.16
CA ILE A 5 -42.68 20.43 -1.22
C ILE A 5 -41.59 21.25 -1.93
N LEU A 6 -41.85 22.53 -2.17
CA LEU A 6 -40.90 23.44 -2.81
C LEU A 6 -39.66 23.70 -1.93
N LEU A 7 -39.86 23.84 -0.62
CA LEU A 7 -38.76 23.98 0.36
C LEU A 7 -37.92 22.71 0.46
N LEU A 8 -38.53 21.52 0.39
CA LEU A 8 -37.82 20.24 0.42
C LEU A 8 -36.91 20.06 -0.81
N ILE A 9 -37.40 20.44 -1.98
CA ILE A 9 -36.65 20.36 -3.25
C ILE A 9 -35.46 21.33 -3.22
N LEU A 10 -35.64 22.56 -2.71
CA LEU A 10 -34.57 23.54 -2.60
C LEU A 10 -33.46 23.11 -1.62
N ALA A 11 -33.82 22.40 -0.54
CA ALA A 11 -32.87 21.85 0.41
C ALA A 11 -31.99 20.75 -0.21
N THR A 12 -32.56 19.91 -1.09
CA THR A 12 -31.80 18.85 -1.79
C THR A 12 -30.88 19.37 -2.89
N PHE A 13 -31.16 20.55 -3.47
CA PHE A 13 -30.37 21.11 -4.57
C PHE A 13 -28.99 21.66 -4.15
N ASN A 14 -28.75 21.81 -2.84
CA ASN A 14 -27.49 22.31 -2.29
C ASN A 14 -26.46 21.21 -1.96
N LEU A 15 -26.77 19.92 -2.21
CA LEU A 15 -25.74 18.86 -2.19
C LEU A 15 -24.98 18.86 -3.52
N GLN A 16 -24.19 19.91 -3.76
CA GLN A 16 -23.09 19.80 -4.72
C GLN A 16 -22.00 18.98 -4.03
N GLY A 17 -21.91 17.70 -4.39
CA GLY A 17 -20.81 16.85 -3.97
C GLY A 17 -19.50 17.44 -4.48
N PHE A 18 -18.69 17.99 -3.58
CA PHE A 18 -17.31 18.36 -3.90
C PHE A 18 -16.56 17.08 -4.24
N SER A 19 -16.46 16.77 -5.53
CA SER A 19 -15.48 15.80 -6.02
C SER A 19 -14.11 16.42 -5.84
N GLN A 20 -13.53 16.24 -4.65
CA GLN A 20 -12.18 16.67 -4.37
C GLN A 20 -11.26 15.73 -5.16
N THR A 21 -10.82 16.17 -6.33
CA THR A 21 -9.74 15.50 -7.06
C THR A 21 -8.46 15.75 -6.26
N THR A 22 -8.27 15.00 -5.17
CA THR A 22 -6.99 14.98 -4.46
C THR A 22 -5.98 14.54 -5.49
N LYS A 23 -5.17 15.49 -5.97
CA LYS A 23 -4.07 15.24 -6.89
C LYS A 23 -3.06 14.42 -6.10
N GLN A 24 -3.23 13.10 -6.13
CA GLN A 24 -2.39 12.18 -5.39
C GLN A 24 -0.96 12.40 -5.87
N GLU A 25 -0.12 12.93 -4.99
CA GLU A 25 1.27 13.16 -5.32
C GLU A 25 1.92 11.81 -5.62
N LYS A 26 2.28 11.61 -6.88
CA LYS A 26 2.95 10.39 -7.31
C LYS A 26 4.40 10.47 -6.84
N PRO A 27 4.98 9.38 -6.31
CA PRO A 27 6.39 9.36 -5.98
C PRO A 27 7.21 9.61 -7.25
N LYS A 28 8.23 10.46 -7.14
CA LYS A 28 9.14 10.77 -8.26
C LYS A 28 10.05 9.59 -8.62
N LEU A 29 10.26 8.67 -7.68
CA LEU A 29 11.09 7.47 -7.83
C LEU A 29 10.47 6.33 -7.02
N VAL A 30 10.44 5.15 -7.62
CA VAL A 30 10.13 3.89 -6.94
C VAL A 30 11.35 2.98 -7.09
N VAL A 31 11.83 2.43 -5.98
CA VAL A 31 12.96 1.50 -5.95
C VAL A 31 12.44 0.12 -5.57
N GLY A 32 12.51 -0.83 -6.49
CA GLY A 32 12.25 -2.24 -6.23
C GLY A 32 13.54 -2.95 -5.83
N ILE A 33 13.56 -3.59 -4.65
CA ILE A 33 14.71 -4.35 -4.16
C ILE A 33 14.28 -5.79 -3.95
N VAL A 34 14.96 -6.72 -4.62
CA VAL A 34 14.79 -8.16 -4.44
C VAL A 34 16.11 -8.71 -3.90
N VAL A 35 16.07 -9.28 -2.70
CA VAL A 35 17.23 -9.96 -2.12
C VAL A 35 17.09 -11.45 -2.41
N ASP A 36 18.00 -11.99 -3.22
CA ASP A 36 17.93 -13.40 -3.62
C ASP A 36 18.04 -14.33 -2.41
N GLN A 37 17.27 -15.43 -2.43
CA GLN A 37 17.19 -16.42 -1.35
C GLN A 37 16.85 -15.86 0.04
N MET A 38 16.22 -14.68 0.12
CA MET A 38 15.81 -14.10 1.40
C MET A 38 14.52 -14.74 1.91
N ARG A 39 14.61 -15.45 3.03
CA ARG A 39 13.44 -15.97 3.75
C ARG A 39 12.89 -14.93 4.73
N ASN A 40 11.57 -14.88 4.89
CA ASN A 40 10.91 -13.89 5.75
C ASN A 40 11.33 -14.01 7.24
N ASP A 41 11.67 -15.21 7.72
CA ASP A 41 12.12 -15.42 9.10
C ASP A 41 13.47 -14.78 9.41
N TYR A 42 14.28 -14.45 8.40
CA TYR A 42 15.57 -13.78 8.60
C TYR A 42 15.43 -12.39 9.21
N ILE A 43 14.34 -11.68 8.90
CA ILE A 43 14.04 -10.35 9.48
C ILE A 43 13.98 -10.44 11.01
N ASP A 44 13.23 -11.40 11.54
CA ASP A 44 13.06 -11.55 13.00
C ASP A 44 14.28 -12.23 13.62
N ARG A 45 14.85 -13.25 12.96
CA ARG A 45 15.99 -14.03 13.46
C ARG A 45 17.23 -13.16 13.68
N PHE A 46 17.47 -12.18 12.82
CA PHE A 46 18.65 -11.33 12.89
C PHE A 46 18.34 -9.89 13.31
N TRP A 47 17.16 -9.65 13.88
CA TRP A 47 16.68 -8.30 14.22
C TRP A 47 17.69 -7.47 15.00
N ASN A 48 18.29 -8.06 16.04
CA ASN A 48 19.27 -7.39 16.89
C ASN A 48 20.63 -7.14 16.22
N LYS A 49 20.86 -7.70 15.03
CA LYS A 49 22.08 -7.51 14.24
C LYS A 49 21.92 -6.45 13.14
N TYR A 50 20.70 -6.00 12.86
CA TYR A 50 20.46 -4.96 11.87
C TYR A 50 20.65 -3.56 12.46
N GLY A 51 21.24 -2.66 11.68
CA GLY A 51 21.23 -1.23 11.94
C GLY A 51 19.84 -0.63 11.73
N ASP A 52 19.63 0.59 12.23
CA ASP A 52 18.31 1.20 12.27
C ASP A 52 17.83 1.72 10.89
N ASP A 53 18.76 2.13 10.01
CA ASP A 53 18.48 2.71 8.69
C ASP A 53 18.26 1.69 7.55
N GLY A 54 18.05 0.41 7.88
CA GLY A 54 17.88 -0.68 6.91
C GLY A 54 16.53 -1.38 7.02
N PHE A 55 16.57 -2.70 7.19
CA PHE A 55 15.37 -3.53 7.37
C PHE A 55 14.49 -3.05 8.53
N LYS A 56 15.08 -2.53 9.61
CA LYS A 56 14.31 -1.99 10.75
C LYS A 56 13.43 -0.81 10.34
N ARG A 57 13.98 0.19 9.63
CA ARG A 57 13.20 1.31 9.05
C ARG A 57 12.05 0.80 8.19
N LEU A 58 12.31 -0.14 7.29
CA LEU A 58 11.28 -0.69 6.39
C LEU A 58 10.14 -1.39 7.14
N VAL A 59 10.45 -2.05 8.26
CA VAL A 59 9.46 -2.76 9.08
C VAL A 59 8.68 -1.80 9.99
N ASN A 60 9.35 -0.81 10.58
CA ASN A 60 8.74 0.10 11.55
C ASN A 60 7.93 1.23 10.89
N ASP A 61 8.45 1.80 9.80
CA ASP A 61 7.86 2.98 9.15
C ASP A 61 7.11 2.62 7.86
N GLY A 62 7.18 1.34 7.46
CA GLY A 62 6.56 0.82 6.25
C GLY A 62 5.47 -0.20 6.54
N TYR A 63 5.25 -1.09 5.57
CA TYR A 63 4.27 -2.17 5.69
C TYR A 63 4.96 -3.52 5.46
N ARG A 64 4.81 -4.44 6.42
CA ARG A 64 5.40 -5.79 6.35
C ARG A 64 4.33 -6.85 6.08
N PHE A 65 4.31 -7.38 4.86
CA PHE A 65 3.46 -8.51 4.49
C PHE A 65 4.12 -9.85 4.82
N LYS A 66 3.70 -10.51 5.90
CA LYS A 66 4.34 -11.73 6.42
C LYS A 66 3.87 -13.04 5.78
N ASN A 67 2.70 -13.04 5.15
CA ASN A 67 2.04 -14.24 4.62
C ASN A 67 2.12 -14.35 3.07
N GLY A 68 3.22 -13.86 2.50
CA GLY A 68 3.46 -13.94 1.06
C GLY A 68 4.01 -15.31 0.65
N HIS A 69 3.42 -15.89 -0.40
CA HIS A 69 3.81 -17.19 -0.94
C HIS A 69 3.91 -17.10 -2.46
N PHE A 70 4.85 -17.86 -3.05
CA PHE A 70 4.87 -18.05 -4.49
C PHE A 70 3.64 -18.84 -4.92
N ASN A 71 2.97 -18.37 -5.95
CA ASN A 71 1.80 -19.02 -6.55
C ASN A 71 2.16 -19.90 -7.76
N TYR A 72 3.44 -20.24 -7.92
CA TYR A 72 3.97 -21.06 -9.02
C TYR A 72 5.09 -21.99 -8.56
N VAL A 73 5.45 -22.91 -9.44
CA VAL A 73 6.56 -23.86 -9.32
C VAL A 73 7.27 -23.90 -10.68
N PRO A 74 8.61 -24.01 -10.75
CA PRO A 74 9.58 -24.06 -9.65
C PRO A 74 9.93 -22.69 -9.07
N THR A 75 10.28 -22.64 -7.79
CA THR A 75 10.70 -21.42 -7.08
C THR A 75 12.17 -21.10 -7.35
N TYR A 76 12.51 -20.82 -8.62
CA TYR A 76 13.84 -20.42 -9.06
C TYR A 76 13.95 -18.92 -9.29
N THR A 77 15.18 -18.41 -9.33
CA THR A 77 15.48 -16.97 -9.49
C THR A 77 14.83 -16.36 -10.74
N GLY A 78 14.83 -17.06 -11.88
CA GLY A 78 14.25 -16.58 -13.14
C GLY A 78 12.74 -16.32 -13.06
N PRO A 79 11.91 -17.36 -12.80
CA PRO A 79 10.47 -17.19 -12.56
C PRO A 79 10.18 -16.19 -11.41
N GLY A 80 11.03 -16.20 -10.38
CA GLY A 80 11.13 -15.22 -9.29
C GLY A 80 10.97 -13.77 -9.73
N HIS A 81 11.89 -13.33 -10.58
CA HIS A 81 12.01 -11.93 -10.98
C HIS A 81 11.05 -11.52 -12.11
N ALA A 82 10.49 -12.48 -12.84
CA ALA A 82 9.56 -12.21 -13.93
C ALA A 82 8.09 -12.09 -13.48
N SER A 83 7.79 -12.42 -12.22
CA SER A 83 6.44 -12.43 -11.65
C SER A 83 5.99 -11.06 -11.15
#